data_AF-A0A417T8G0-F1
#
_entry.id   AF-A0A417T8G0-F1
#
_cell.length_a   1.000
_cell.length_b   1.000
_cell.length_c   1.000
_cell.angle_alpha   90.00
_cell.angle_beta   90.00
_cell.angle_gamma   90.00
#
_symmetry.space_group_name_H-M   'P 1'
#
loop_
_entity.id
_entity.type
_entity.pdbx_description
1 polymer ?
#
loop_
_entity_poly.entity_id
_entity_poly.type
_entity_poly.pdbx_seq_one_letter_code
_entity_poly.pdbx_strand_id
1 'polypeptide(L)'
;MATAKRNTWQKQVIYSVMKELTSHPTASELYDELVKRGYEIGKSTVYRVLADAVDDKKMINVYSTDGNEHFDGDTRRHYHLRCVKCGRIYDSHLQYNHELSKLGELAEPGFTILEHHVEFLCICPDCSMVK
;
A
#
# COMPACT_ATOMS: atom_id res chain seq x y z
N MET A 1 -24.79 -3.52 13.57
CA MET A 1 -24.78 -2.05 13.48
C MET A 1 -23.33 -1.59 13.56
N ALA A 2 -22.81 -0.93 12.52
CA ALA A 2 -21.44 -0.42 12.54
C ALA A 2 -21.36 0.76 13.52
N THR A 3 -20.64 0.59 14.63
CA THR A 3 -20.37 1.65 15.59
C THR A 3 -19.52 2.72 14.93
N ALA A 4 -19.94 3.99 14.97
CA ALA A 4 -19.19 5.09 14.38
C ALA A 4 -17.79 5.19 15.01
N LYS A 5 -16.74 4.86 14.25
CA LYS A 5 -15.35 4.95 14.72
C LYS A 5 -14.98 6.42 14.96
N ARG A 6 -14.48 6.73 16.16
CA ARG A 6 -14.13 8.09 16.59
C ARG A 6 -13.04 8.69 15.68
N ASN A 7 -13.30 9.87 15.12
CA ASN A 7 -12.32 10.63 14.33
C ASN A 7 -11.37 11.37 15.29
N THR A 8 -10.17 10.80 15.51
CA THR A 8 -9.17 11.37 16.42
C THR A 8 -8.07 12.13 15.66
N TRP A 9 -7.41 13.06 16.34
CA TRP A 9 -6.19 13.72 15.83
C TRP A 9 -5.15 12.70 15.34
N GLN A 10 -4.94 11.60 16.07
CA GLN A 10 -4.01 10.51 15.68
C GLN A 10 -4.36 9.94 14.30
N LYS A 11 -5.65 9.66 14.06
CA LYS A 11 -6.12 9.14 12.76
C LYS A 11 -5.86 10.14 11.64
N GLN A 12 -6.09 11.42 11.90
CA GLN A 12 -5.86 12.48 10.91
C GLN A 12 -4.38 12.62 10.55
N VAL A 13 -3.49 12.59 11.56
CA VAL A 13 -2.03 12.63 11.34
C VAL A 13 -1.55 11.41 10.56
N ILE A 14 -1.98 10.20 10.94
CA ILE A 14 -1.61 8.98 10.21
C ILE A 14 -2.02 9.09 8.73
N TYR A 15 -3.24 9.54 8.46
CA TYR A 15 -3.72 9.70 7.08
C TYR A 15 -3.00 10.82 6.33
N SER A 16 -2.62 11.92 6.99
CA SER A 16 -1.88 13.01 6.31
C SER A 16 -0.48 12.55 5.93
N VAL A 17 0.23 11.90 6.86
CA VAL A 17 1.58 11.38 6.60
C VAL A 17 1.55 10.35 5.48
N MET A 18 0.59 9.41 5.47
CA MET A 18 0.44 8.46 4.38
C MET A 18 0.25 9.14 3.01
N LYS A 19 -0.53 10.22 2.93
CA LYS A 19 -0.75 10.95 1.68
C LYS A 19 0.46 11.75 1.19
N GLU A 20 1.37 12.10 2.09
CA GLU A 20 2.59 12.83 1.76
C GLU A 20 3.72 11.91 1.29
N LEU A 21 3.68 10.63 1.68
CA LEU A 21 4.63 9.64 1.23
C LEU A 21 4.35 9.27 -0.23
N THR A 22 5.39 9.33 -1.07
CA THR A 22 5.34 8.86 -2.46
C THR A 22 5.62 7.36 -2.58
N SER A 23 5.74 6.68 -1.45
CA SER A 23 5.98 5.24 -1.35
C SER A 23 4.94 4.62 -0.44
N HIS A 24 4.69 3.32 -0.59
CA HIS A 24 3.74 2.58 0.24
C HIS A 24 4.46 1.88 1.39
N PRO A 25 4.45 2.44 2.61
CA PRO A 25 5.16 1.85 3.73
C PRO A 25 4.41 0.66 4.31
N THR A 26 5.14 -0.20 5.01
CA THR A 26 4.56 -1.09 6.02
C THR A 26 4.07 -0.29 7.23
N ALA A 27 3.23 -0.91 8.06
CA ALA A 27 2.81 -0.30 9.32
C ALA A 27 3.98 0.04 10.27
N SER A 28 5.09 -0.71 10.20
CA SER A 28 6.29 -0.43 10.99
C SER A 28 7.06 0.78 10.45
N GLU A 29 7.25 0.86 9.14
CA GLU A 29 7.92 2.00 8.50
C GLU A 29 7.14 3.30 8.70
N LEU A 30 5.80 3.25 8.62
CA LEU A 30 4.96 4.40 8.91
C LEU A 30 5.10 4.86 10.36
N TYR A 31 5.17 3.92 11.31
CA TYR A 31 5.42 4.23 12.71
C TYR A 31 6.78 4.92 12.89
N ASP A 32 7.84 4.41 12.25
CA ASP A 32 9.18 4.99 12.34
C ASP A 32 9.22 6.41 11.75
N GLU A 33 8.53 6.65 10.63
CA GLU A 33 8.39 7.97 10.03
C GLU A 33 7.60 8.95 10.92
N LEU A 34 6.53 8.49 11.59
CA LEU A 34 5.76 9.30 12.54
C LEU A 34 6.64 9.72 13.74
N VAL A 35 7.42 8.80 14.29
CA VAL A 35 8.35 9.08 15.39
C VAL A 35 9.41 10.08 14.95
N LYS A 36 9.98 9.90 13.75
CA LYS A 36 10.96 10.82 13.17
C LYS A 36 10.42 12.24 13.00
N ARG A 37 9.12 12.38 12.72
CA ARG A 37 8.41 13.68 12.64
C ARG A 37 7.99 14.25 14.00
N GLY A 38 8.29 13.57 15.10
CA GLY A 38 7.99 14.02 16.46
C GLY A 38 6.57 13.75 16.92
N TYR A 39 5.82 12.86 16.26
CA TYR A 39 4.47 12.51 16.69
C TYR A 39 4.48 11.44 17.78
N GLU A 40 3.77 11.69 18.88
CA GLU A 40 3.60 10.74 19.98
C GLU A 40 2.40 9.80 19.72
N ILE A 41 2.55 8.89 18.76
CA ILE A 41 1.53 7.90 18.40
C ILE A 41 2.10 6.49 18.62
N GLY A 42 1.47 5.71 19.49
CA GLY A 42 1.91 4.35 19.79
C GLY A 42 1.75 3.40 18.59
N LYS A 43 2.69 2.46 18.42
CA LYS A 43 2.72 1.47 17.33
C LYS A 43 1.40 0.73 17.15
N SER A 44 0.81 0.23 18.25
CA SER A 44 -0.50 -0.47 18.20
C SER A 44 -1.64 0.40 17.65
N THR A 45 -1.57 1.72 17.81
CA THR A 45 -2.55 2.66 17.25
C THR A 45 -2.36 2.82 15.75
N VAL A 46 -1.11 2.84 15.26
CA VAL A 46 -0.83 2.87 13.82
C VAL A 46 -1.42 1.64 13.13
N TYR A 47 -1.11 0.45 13.62
CA TYR A 47 -1.63 -0.81 13.07
C TYR A 47 -3.17 -0.85 13.07
N ARG A 48 -3.80 -0.51 14.20
CA ARG A 48 -5.27 -0.49 14.29
C ARG A 48 -5.89 0.52 13.33
N VAL A 49 -5.32 1.72 13.20
CA VAL A 49 -5.86 2.75 12.29
C VAL A 49 -5.73 2.33 10.82
N LEU A 50 -4.63 1.67 10.45
CA LEU A 50 -4.43 1.15 9.09
C LEU A 50 -5.40 0.00 8.79
N ALA A 51 -5.52 -0.99 9.68
CA ALA A 51 -6.50 -2.06 9.55
C ALA A 51 -7.93 -1.51 9.45
N ASP A 52 -8.28 -0.55 10.31
CA ASP A 52 -9.57 0.14 10.26
C ASP A 52 -9.78 0.90 8.93
N ALA A 53 -8.72 1.43 8.32
CA ALA A 53 -8.79 2.14 7.05
C ALA A 53 -9.03 1.19 5.88
N VAL A 54 -8.42 0.01 5.91
CA VAL A 54 -8.63 -1.05 4.91
C VAL A 54 -10.06 -1.59 5.01
N ASP A 55 -10.54 -1.88 6.22
CA ASP A 55 -11.93 -2.29 6.47
C ASP A 55 -12.95 -1.24 5.99
N ASP A 56 -12.65 0.04 6.23
CA ASP A 56 -13.48 1.18 5.79
C ASP A 56 -13.32 1.47 4.28
N LYS A 57 -12.51 0.72 3.53
CA LYS A 57 -12.18 0.94 2.10
C LYS A 57 -11.59 2.32 1.81
N LYS A 58 -10.84 2.88 2.77
CA LYS A 58 -10.12 4.16 2.63
C LYS A 58 -8.66 3.98 2.24
N MET A 59 -8.14 2.77 2.41
CA MET A 59 -6.80 2.34 2.04
C MET A 59 -6.89 0.92 1.47
N ILE A 60 -5.88 0.50 0.73
CA ILE A 60 -5.74 -0.87 0.25
C ILE A 60 -4.44 -1.47 0.75
N ASN A 61 -4.44 -2.80 0.88
CA ASN A 61 -3.21 -3.55 1.04
C ASN A 61 -2.54 -3.71 -0.32
N VAL A 62 -1.24 -3.43 -0.34
CA VAL A 62 -0.39 -3.67 -1.50
C VAL A 62 0.28 -5.02 -1.32
N TYR A 63 -0.10 -5.97 -2.18
CA TYR A 63 0.53 -7.29 -2.23
C TYR A 63 1.91 -7.18 -2.86
N SER A 64 2.93 -7.37 -2.03
CA SER A 64 4.33 -7.35 -2.39
C SER A 64 4.95 -8.74 -2.25
N THR A 65 5.87 -9.08 -3.14
CA THR A 65 6.57 -10.36 -3.08
C THR A 65 7.66 -10.42 -1.99
N ASP A 66 7.87 -9.35 -1.23
CA ASP A 66 8.78 -9.33 -0.07
C ASP A 66 8.18 -9.95 1.22
N GLY A 67 6.90 -10.33 1.17
CA GLY A 67 6.19 -10.97 2.28
C GLY A 67 5.67 -10.01 3.36
N ASN A 68 5.84 -8.70 3.17
CA ASN A 68 5.32 -7.68 4.08
C ASN A 68 3.98 -7.12 3.58
N GLU A 69 3.17 -6.64 4.53
CA GLU A 69 1.93 -5.92 4.24
C GLU A 69 2.24 -4.42 4.14
N HIS A 70 2.09 -3.89 2.93
CA HIS A 70 2.23 -2.48 2.61
C HIS A 70 0.86 -1.84 2.45
N PHE A 71 0.77 -0.55 2.75
CA PHE A 71 -0.50 0.19 2.72
C PHE A 71 -0.44 1.31 1.70
N ASP A 72 -1.51 1.46 0.93
CA ASP A 72 -1.69 2.55 -0.02
C ASP A 72 -2.95 3.34 0.30
N GLY A 73 -2.83 4.67 0.26
CA GLY A 73 -3.91 5.63 0.42
C GLY A 73 -4.74 5.86 -0.83
N ASP A 74 -4.26 5.46 -2.00
CA ASP A 74 -5.02 5.46 -3.25
C ASP A 74 -5.77 4.14 -3.42
N THR A 75 -7.09 4.22 -3.43
CA THR A 75 -7.95 3.03 -3.59
C THR A 75 -8.26 2.71 -5.05
N ARG A 76 -7.77 3.52 -6.00
CA ARG A 76 -7.89 3.23 -7.43
C ARG A 76 -6.97 2.08 -7.79
N ARG A 77 -7.43 1.16 -8.65
CA ARG A 77 -6.58 0.06 -9.11
C ARG A 77 -5.46 0.58 -10.01
N HIS A 78 -4.23 0.27 -9.63
CA HIS A 78 -3.03 0.53 -10.41
C HIS A 78 -1.98 -0.53 -10.06
N TYR A 79 -0.86 -0.52 -10.77
CA TYR A 79 0.25 -1.45 -10.51
C TYR A 79 1.34 -0.80 -9.70
N HIS A 80 2.17 -1.62 -9.07
CA HIS A 80 3.23 -1.15 -8.19
C HIS A 80 4.61 -1.53 -8.72
N LEU A 81 5.60 -0.70 -8.42
CA LEU A 81 7.02 -1.01 -8.61
C LEU A 81 7.68 -1.22 -7.25
N ARG A 82 8.47 -2.27 -7.10
CA ARG A 82 9.26 -2.52 -5.89
C ARG A 82 10.74 -2.47 -6.18
N CYS A 83 11.45 -1.64 -5.44
CA CYS A 83 12.91 -1.57 -5.55
C CYS A 83 13.55 -2.79 -4.88
N VAL A 84 14.32 -3.58 -5.63
CA VAL A 84 14.99 -4.78 -5.09
C VAL A 84 16.15 -4.46 -4.15
N LYS A 85 16.65 -3.20 -4.15
CA LYS A 85 17.74 -2.76 -3.26
C LYS A 85 17.25 -2.24 -1.90
N CYS A 86 16.18 -1.44 -1.87
CA CYS A 86 15.69 -0.82 -0.64
C CYS A 86 14.31 -1.30 -0.17
N GLY A 87 13.62 -2.14 -0.95
CA GLY A 87 12.29 -2.66 -0.60
C GLY A 87 11.13 -1.69 -0.81
N ARG A 88 11.39 -0.38 -0.97
CA ARG A 88 10.32 0.63 -1.17
C ARG A 88 9.46 0.33 -2.39
N ILE A 89 8.15 0.54 -2.22
CA ILE A 89 7.13 0.36 -3.23
C ILE A 89 6.64 1.72 -3.73
N TYR A 90 6.41 1.85 -5.03
CA TYR A 90 5.99 3.08 -5.71
C TYR A 90 4.84 2.79 -6.68
N ASP A 91 4.06 3.83 -6.99
CA ASP A 91 3.01 3.75 -8.01
C ASP A 91 3.59 3.64 -9.42
N SER A 92 3.00 2.75 -10.22
CA SER A 92 3.18 2.76 -11.66
C SER A 92 2.23 3.75 -12.30
N HIS A 93 2.70 4.42 -13.35
CA HIS A 93 1.83 5.22 -14.21
C HIS A 93 0.89 4.35 -15.08
N LEU A 94 1.08 3.02 -15.07
CA LEU A 94 0.18 2.09 -15.75
C LEU A 94 -1.10 1.89 -14.93
N GLN A 95 -2.23 2.16 -15.57
CA GLN A 95 -3.53 1.83 -15.04
C GLN A 95 -3.76 0.32 -15.06
N TYR A 96 -4.68 -0.14 -14.21
CA TYR A 96 -5.10 -1.53 -14.15
C TYR A 96 -5.64 -2.01 -15.51
N ASN A 97 -5.01 -3.05 -16.07
CA ASN A 97 -5.35 -3.63 -17.35
C ASN A 97 -6.37 -4.76 -17.19
N HIS A 98 -7.65 -4.44 -17.35
CA HIS A 98 -8.75 -5.41 -17.29
C HIS A 98 -8.63 -6.56 -18.30
N GLU A 99 -7.91 -6.38 -19.42
CA GLU A 99 -7.73 -7.44 -20.41
C GLU A 99 -6.86 -8.59 -19.87
N LEU A 100 -5.96 -8.34 -18.90
CA LEU A 100 -5.17 -9.41 -18.30
C LEU A 100 -6.04 -10.42 -17.54
N SER A 101 -7.08 -9.96 -16.84
CA SER A 101 -8.04 -10.87 -16.19
C SER A 101 -8.77 -11.73 -17.21
N LYS A 102 -9.20 -11.14 -18.34
CA LYS A 102 -9.88 -11.87 -19.41
C LYS A 102 -8.96 -12.91 -20.06
N LEU A 103 -7.69 -12.56 -20.28
CA LEU A 103 -6.69 -13.50 -20.78
C LEU A 103 -6.50 -14.67 -19.81
N GLY A 104 -6.51 -14.42 -18.50
CA GLY A 104 -6.49 -15.47 -17.48
C GLY A 104 -7.69 -16.40 -17.56
N GLU A 105 -8.91 -15.87 -17.70
CA GLU A 105 -10.13 -16.68 -17.86
C GLU A 105 -10.09 -17.53 -19.14
N LEU A 106 -9.59 -16.98 -20.24
CA LEU A 106 -9.43 -17.71 -21.50
C LEU A 106 -8.37 -18.80 -21.42
N ALA A 107 -7.27 -18.54 -20.70
CA ALA A 107 -6.17 -19.49 -20.52
C ALA A 107 -6.57 -20.65 -19.59
N GLU A 108 -7.46 -20.40 -18.63
CA GLU A 108 -7.88 -21.36 -17.60
C GLU A 108 -9.40 -21.61 -17.63
N PRO A 109 -9.90 -22.38 -18.62
CA PRO A 109 -11.34 -22.67 -18.74
C PRO A 109 -11.92 -23.28 -17.46
N GLY A 110 -13.04 -22.73 -17.00
CA GLY A 110 -13.75 -23.19 -15.80
C GLY A 110 -13.35 -22.50 -14.50
N PHE A 111 -12.31 -21.65 -14.53
CA PHE A 111 -11.97 -20.77 -13.41
C PHE A 111 -12.61 -19.39 -13.58
N THR A 112 -13.01 -18.78 -12.46
CA THR A 112 -13.44 -17.38 -12.41
C THR A 112 -12.30 -16.55 -11.85
N ILE A 113 -11.75 -15.64 -12.65
CA ILE A 113 -10.64 -14.79 -12.22
C ILE A 113 -11.20 -13.55 -11.50
N LEU A 114 -11.01 -13.49 -10.19
CA LEU A 114 -11.52 -12.39 -9.36
C LEU A 114 -10.66 -11.13 -9.48
N GLU A 115 -9.34 -11.31 -9.58
CA GLU A 115 -8.36 -10.24 -9.67
C GLU A 115 -7.04 -10.76 -10.23
N HIS A 116 -6.16 -9.83 -10.56
CA HIS A 116 -4.77 -10.09 -10.89
C HIS A 116 -3.91 -9.00 -10.28
N HIS A 117 -2.69 -9.36 -9.91
CA HIS A 117 -1.70 -8.44 -9.34
C HIS A 117 -0.47 -8.47 -10.23
N VAL A 118 0.04 -7.29 -10.57
CA VAL A 118 1.32 -7.13 -11.29
C VAL A 118 2.21 -6.25 -10.43
N GLU A 119 3.37 -6.79 -10.08
CA GLU A 119 4.46 -6.06 -9.41
C GLU A 119 5.65 -5.99 -10.36
N PHE A 120 6.17 -4.78 -10.59
CA PHE A 120 7.39 -4.58 -11.35
C PHE A 120 8.59 -4.51 -10.41
N LEU A 121 9.54 -5.43 -10.54
CA LEU A 121 10.81 -5.33 -9.82
C LEU A 121 11.72 -4.32 -10.52
N CYS A 122 12.26 -3.37 -9.76
CA CYS A 122 13.08 -2.28 -10.29
C CYS A 122 14.27 -1.95 -9.38
N ILE A 123 15.10 -1.00 -9.83
CA ILE A 123 16.03 -0.26 -8.98
C ILE A 123 15.55 1.19 -9.00
N CYS A 124 15.14 1.74 -7.85
CA CYS A 124 14.66 3.12 -7.79
C CYS A 124 15.79 4.14 -8.04
N PRO A 125 15.46 5.40 -8.39
CA PRO A 125 16.47 6.44 -8.64
C PRO A 125 17.46 6.62 -7.48
N ASP A 126 16.97 6.64 -6.23
CA ASP A 126 17.82 6.73 -5.03
C ASP A 126 18.87 5.62 -4.99
N CYS A 127 18.46 4.37 -5.24
CA CYS A 127 19.34 3.21 -5.19
C CYS A 127 20.20 3.01 -6.46
N SER A 128 19.84 3.67 -7.55
CA SER A 128 20.66 3.72 -8.78
C SER A 128 21.83 4.69 -8.62
N MET A 129 21.64 5.77 -7.85
CA MET A 129 22.68 6.76 -7.56
C MET A 129 23.66 6.33 -6.47
N VAL A 130 23.26 5.40 -5.60
CA VAL A 130 24.17 4.77 -4.61
C VAL A 130 24.95 3.66 -5.29
N LYS A 131 26.23 3.93 -5.54
CA LYS A 131 27.21 2.94 -6.04
C LYS A 131 27.36 1.78 -5.07
#